data_AF-A0A948XPP7-F1
#
_entry.id   AF-A0A948XPP7-F1
#
_cell.length_a   1.000
_cell.length_b   1.000
_cell.length_c   1.000
_cell.angle_alpha   90.00
_cell.angle_beta   90.00
_cell.angle_gamma   90.00
#
_symmetry.space_group_name_H-M   'P 1'
#
loop_
_entity.id
_entity.type
_entity.pdbx_description
1 polymer ?
#
loop_
_entity_poly.entity_id
_entity_poly.type
_entity_poly.pdbx_seq_one_letter_code
_entity_poly.pdbx_strand_id
1 'polypeptide(L)' 'MIHPIFARHETFHPRFGWLKKGFDKAYADNQVFSNDSAPLVLGVGKNMVKAIRYWCIAFKVVDEI' A
#
# COMPACT_ATOMS: atom_id res chain seq x y z
N MET A 1 17.03 13.45 6.52
CA MET A 1 17.77 12.16 6.56
C MET A 1 17.22 11.29 5.44
N ILE A 2 18.06 10.72 4.57
CA ILE A 2 17.60 9.81 3.52
C ILE A 2 17.42 8.44 4.18
N HIS A 3 16.19 7.89 4.18
CA HIS A 3 15.93 6.54 4.64
C HIS A 3 16.10 5.57 3.46
N PRO A 4 17.11 4.69 3.45
CA PRO A 4 17.26 3.70 2.39
C PRO A 4 16.08 2.72 2.42
N ILE A 5 15.33 2.64 1.33
CA ILE A 5 14.22 1.69 1.16
C ILE A 5 14.49 0.89 -0.11
N PHE A 6 14.64 -0.42 0.04
CA PHE A 6 14.87 -1.36 -1.05
C PHE A 6 13.85 -2.51 -0.99
N ALA A 7 13.47 -3.03 -2.16
CA ALA A 7 12.65 -4.24 -2.33
C ALA A 7 11.27 -4.29 -1.60
N ARG A 8 10.81 -3.23 -0.94
CA ARG A 8 9.48 -3.19 -0.28
C ARG A 8 8.28 -3.34 -1.23
N HIS A 9 8.48 -3.12 -2.53
CA HIS A 9 7.48 -3.39 -3.56
C HIS A 9 7.40 -4.87 -3.98
N GLU A 10 8.28 -5.74 -3.47
CA GLU A 10 8.28 -7.19 -3.76
C GLU A 10 8.17 -7.49 -5.27
N THR A 11 9.00 -6.81 -6.08
CA THR A 11 9.04 -6.85 -7.57
C THR A 11 7.77 -6.36 -8.30
N PHE A 12 6.69 -6.04 -7.61
CA PHE A 12 5.50 -5.45 -8.23
C PHE A 12 5.74 -4.00 -8.66
N HIS A 13 5.56 -3.72 -9.93
CA HIS A 13 5.55 -2.35 -10.47
C HIS A 13 4.31 -1.56 -9.98
N PRO A 14 4.35 -0.21 -10.01
CA PRO A 14 3.17 0.60 -9.71
C PRO A 14 2.00 0.29 -10.66
N ARG A 15 0.77 0.39 -10.15
CA ARG A 15 -0.47 0.22 -10.94
C ARG A 15 -1.44 1.32 -10.57
N PHE A 16 -2.05 1.99 -11.54
CA PHE A 16 -3.00 3.07 -11.30
C PHE A 16 -4.14 2.66 -10.34
N GLY A 17 -4.76 1.51 -10.59
CA GLY A 17 -5.83 0.99 -9.73
C GLY A 17 -5.41 0.68 -8.29
N TRP A 18 -4.11 0.46 -8.04
CA TRP A 18 -3.59 0.24 -6.69
C TRP A 18 -3.49 1.55 -5.91
N LEU A 19 -3.00 2.62 -6.53
CA LEU A 19 -2.92 3.93 -5.88
C LEU A 19 -4.32 4.44 -5.50
N LYS A 20 -5.28 4.37 -6.42
CA LYS A 20 -6.67 4.81 -6.15
C LYS A 20 -7.31 4.00 -5.03
N LYS A 21 -7.25 2.67 -5.10
CA LYS A 21 -7.89 1.84 -4.07
C LYS A 21 -7.16 1.92 -2.73
N GLY A 22 -5.83 2.03 -2.74
CA GLY A 22 -5.02 2.20 -1.54
C GLY A 22 -5.40 3.48 -0.81
N PHE A 23 -5.50 4.61 -1.53
CA PHE A 23 -5.98 5.87 -0.98
C PHE A 23 -7.41 5.75 -0.41
N ASP A 24 -8.37 5.27 -1.21
CA ASP A 24 -9.78 5.20 -0.78
C ASP A 24 -9.96 4.36 0.48
N LYS A 25 -9.25 3.23 0.57
CA LYS A 25 -9.33 2.35 1.72
C LYS A 25 -8.58 2.91 2.93
N ALA A 26 -7.44 3.57 2.73
CA ALA A 26 -6.70 4.23 3.80
C ALA A 26 -7.44 5.45 4.37
N TYR A 27 -8.20 6.16 3.52
CA TYR A 27 -9.06 7.26 3.94
C TYR A 27 -10.20 6.79 4.86
N ALA A 28 -10.74 5.60 4.60
CA ALA A 28 -11.79 5.00 5.43
C ALA A 28 -11.25 4.34 6.71
N ASP A 29 -10.08 3.72 6.64
CA ASP A 29 -9.40 3.06 7.75
C ASP A 29 -7.88 3.24 7.63
N ASN A 30 -7.30 4.04 8.53
CA ASN A 30 -5.87 4.34 8.50
C ASN A 30 -4.99 3.10 8.80
N GLN A 31 -5.55 2.03 9.37
CA GLN A 31 -4.86 0.76 9.63
C GLN A 31 -5.12 -0.30 8.56
N VAL A 32 -5.77 0.04 7.43
CA VAL A 32 -6.23 -0.95 6.46
C VAL A 32 -5.12 -1.86 5.92
N PHE A 33 -3.88 -1.39 5.83
CA PHE A 33 -2.75 -2.19 5.35
C PHE A 33 -2.15 -3.13 6.39
N SER A 34 -2.43 -2.90 7.68
CA SER A 34 -1.93 -3.67 8.82
C SER A 34 -2.92 -4.73 9.30
N ASN A 35 -4.18 -4.63 8.89
CA ASN A 35 -5.25 -5.54 9.27
C ASN A 35 -5.12 -6.91 8.56
N ASP A 36 -5.43 -7.99 9.27
CA ASP A 36 -5.48 -9.34 8.70
C ASP A 36 -6.50 -9.46 7.54
N SER A 37 -7.55 -8.64 7.55
CA SER A 37 -8.53 -8.58 6.46
C SER A 37 -8.08 -7.75 5.25
N ALA A 38 -6.90 -7.14 5.26
CA ALA A 38 -6.40 -6.29 4.17
C ALA A 38 -6.47 -6.94 2.77
N PRO A 39 -6.09 -8.23 2.59
CA PRO A 39 -6.20 -8.90 1.29
C PRO A 39 -7.64 -8.93 0.76
N LEU A 40 -8.62 -9.17 1.63
CA LEU A 40 -10.04 -9.20 1.28
C LEU A 40 -10.55 -7.78 0.97
N VAL A 41 -10.25 -6.80 1.84
CA VAL A 41 -10.69 -5.40 1.69
C VAL A 41 -10.12 -4.75 0.42
N LEU A 42 -8.85 -5.04 0.11
CA LEU A 42 -8.17 -4.55 -1.09
C LEU A 42 -8.38 -5.49 -2.29
N GLY A 43 -9.01 -6.65 -2.13
CA GLY A 43 -9.22 -7.63 -3.20
C GLY A 43 -7.93 -8.02 -3.93
N VAL A 44 -6.86 -8.33 -3.19
CA VAL A 44 -5.55 -8.73 -3.71
C VAL A 44 -4.89 -9.79 -2.81
N GLY A 45 -3.79 -10.39 -3.26
CA GLY A 45 -3.00 -11.31 -2.42
C GLY A 45 -2.22 -10.60 -1.31
N LYS A 46 -1.85 -11.35 -0.25
CA LYS A 46 -1.13 -10.83 0.94
C LYS A 46 0.14 -10.03 0.60
N ASN A 47 0.94 -10.50 -0.35
CA ASN A 47 2.17 -9.81 -0.77
C ASN A 47 1.89 -8.52 -1.55
N MET A 48 0.78 -8.49 -2.30
CA MET A 48 0.36 -7.30 -3.03
C MET A 48 -0.09 -6.18 -2.08
N VAL A 49 -0.67 -6.50 -0.91
CA VAL A 49 -1.03 -5.48 0.10
C VAL A 49 0.19 -4.64 0.49
N LYS A 50 1.33 -5.29 0.74
CA LYS A 50 2.59 -4.62 1.09
C LYS A 50 3.09 -3.73 -0.05
N ALA A 51 3.04 -4.22 -1.28
CA ALA A 51 3.42 -3.45 -2.45
C ALA A 51 2.50 -2.24 -2.69
N ILE A 52 1.17 -2.39 -2.48
CA ILE A 52 0.22 -1.27 -2.54
C ILE A 52 0.56 -0.22 -1.49
N ARG A 53 0.76 -0.62 -0.23
CA ARG A 53 1.14 0.31 0.85
C ARG A 53 2.41 1.07 0.49
N TYR A 54 3.44 0.35 0.05
CA TYR A 54 4.71 0.95 -0.37
C TYR A 54 4.51 1.98 -1.47
N TRP A 55 3.79 1.64 -2.55
CA TRP A 55 3.57 2.57 -3.64
C TRP A 55 2.73 3.78 -3.21
N CYS A 56 1.73 3.61 -2.35
CA CYS A 56 0.95 4.73 -1.82
C CYS A 56 1.83 5.73 -1.05
N ILE A 57 2.75 5.24 -0.23
CA ILE A 57 3.72 6.06 0.52
C ILE A 57 4.74 6.71 -0.41
N ALA A 58 5.26 5.96 -1.38
CA ALA A 58 6.26 6.46 -2.34
C ALA A 58 5.69 7.60 -3.22
N PHE A 59 4.42 7.48 -3.63
CA PHE A 59 3.70 8.49 -4.40
C PHE A 59 3.06 9.60 -3.55
N LYS A 60 3.25 9.59 -2.22
CA LYS A 60 2.72 10.60 -1.30
C LYS A 60 1.19 10.75 -1.34
N VAL A 61 0.49 9.65 -1.62
CA VAL A 61 -0.98 9.61 -1.51
C VAL A 61 -1.43 9.12 -0.13
N VAL A 62 -0.56 8.42 0.60
CA VAL A 62 -0.79 8.00 1.99
C VAL A 62 0.50 8.28 2.77
N ASP A 63 0.37 8.77 4.00
CA ASP A 63 1.51 8.99 4.89
C ASP A 63 1.99 7.68 5.54
N GLU A 64 3.28 7.65 5.90
CA GLU A 64 3.81 6.57 6.72
C GLU A 64 3.33 6.79 8.16
N ILE A 65 2.36 5.96 8.59
CA ILE A 65 1.93 5.82 9.99
C ILE A 65 2.89 4.88 10.71
#